data_AF-A0A5N5Z8E9-F1
#
_entry.id   AF-A0A5N5Z8E9-F1
#
_cell.length_a   1.000
_cell.length_b   1.000
_cell.length_c   1.000
_cell.angle_alpha   90.00
_cell.angle_beta   90.00
_cell.angle_gamma   90.00
#
_symmetry.space_group_name_H-M   'P 1'
#
loop_
_entity.id
_entity.type
_entity.pdbx_description
1 polymer ?
#
loop_
_entity_poly.entity_id
_entity_poly.type
_entity_poly.pdbx_seq_one_letter_code
_entity_poly.pdbx_strand_id
1 'polypeptide(L)'
;MKKQLFFYALLVPLLIYGQTYESFRTDIYDPVGADQELFGFAIKVSDDGSRILVASRAYDGPSLPLNTNTGKVAMYEYNGTDWMKIGGDIIGEQPGDEFGRTIAMNATGSIIAVGAQSGDPNGVTQAGYVKVYQYDGANWVQLGATFEGQTAGRALGSSISLSADGMRVAISAIGANTGRGEVKVYDYNGSAWTQVGSTLSGAVNNDQFGFSIDLDNAGTFLAVGAPFVDANGTPSGQNRGQVKVFEYTTDWTNIFTAAGVVGMNDNFGRAVALSGNKSVLAVGATQGGADSGYVRTYGYSSSSNTYVYFRDVSGENVNDRFGESISLNENGIFMAVGAPQNDAFGSNNGKVYLYKRELQGGVNHWYSRQGEYDDTATSGDGDTVALTSDGNVLFTNTLAENNPNGIPGLIKSYADFSTLSVEASVMDVNVKIYPNPTTGIVYISNVSKNPIHTIAVFDLMGRACFEENVNSIENVSIDLSNLSAGSYLIKIQSGQSSKTIKVNKR
;
A
#
# COMPACT_ATOMS: atom_id res chain seq x y z
N MET A 1 35.73 52.90 -23.00
CA MET A 1 35.91 51.43 -23.08
C MET A 1 34.94 50.77 -22.11
N LYS A 2 33.76 50.34 -22.58
CA LYS A 2 32.82 49.52 -21.79
C LYS A 2 32.75 48.16 -22.47
N LYS A 3 33.24 47.11 -21.79
CA LYS A 3 33.18 45.72 -22.25
C LYS A 3 31.72 45.25 -22.14
N GLN A 4 31.15 44.78 -23.24
CA GLN A 4 29.93 43.98 -23.24
C GLN A 4 30.29 42.57 -22.73
N LEU A 5 29.64 42.14 -21.64
CA LEU A 5 29.57 40.72 -21.27
C LEU A 5 28.29 40.15 -21.89
N PHE A 6 28.44 39.24 -22.86
CA PHE A 6 27.35 38.34 -23.27
C PHE A 6 27.27 37.21 -22.25
N PHE A 7 26.18 37.15 -21.49
CA PHE A 7 25.80 35.94 -20.75
C PHE A 7 25.11 34.99 -21.73
N TYR A 8 25.77 33.90 -22.10
CA TYR A 8 25.11 32.74 -22.69
C TYR A 8 24.32 32.06 -21.56
N ALA A 9 22.99 32.20 -21.59
CA ALA A 9 22.11 31.32 -20.84
C ALA A 9 22.18 29.93 -21.51
N LEU A 10 22.91 29.02 -20.89
CA LEU A 10 22.88 27.61 -21.24
C LEU A 10 21.49 27.07 -20.82
N LEU A 11 20.53 27.08 -21.74
CA LEU A 11 19.33 26.24 -21.63
C LEU A 11 19.81 24.79 -21.73
N VAL A 12 20.05 24.17 -20.58
CA VAL A 12 20.09 22.70 -20.50
C VAL A 12 18.65 22.25 -20.75
N PRO A 13 18.36 21.45 -21.78
CA PRO A 13 17.07 20.80 -21.87
C PRO A 13 16.95 19.89 -20.65
N LEU A 14 15.97 20.14 -19.78
CA LEU A 14 15.47 19.08 -18.90
C LEU A 14 14.96 17.99 -19.84
N LEU A 15 15.77 16.96 -20.06
CA LEU A 15 15.27 15.68 -20.52
C LEU A 15 14.41 15.13 -19.39
N ILE A 16 13.12 15.46 -19.45
CA ILE A 16 12.08 14.79 -18.68
C ILE A 16 12.00 13.39 -19.29
N TYR A 17 12.72 12.44 -18.70
CA TYR A 17 12.42 11.03 -18.91
C TYR A 17 11.07 10.80 -18.22
N GLY A 18 9.98 10.94 -18.97
CA GLY A 18 8.67 10.51 -18.53
C GLY A 18 8.71 9.01 -18.32
N GLN A 19 8.86 8.58 -17.06
CA GLN A 19 8.65 7.19 -16.68
C GLN A 19 7.14 6.95 -16.68
N THR A 20 6.66 6.14 -17.62
CA THR A 20 5.25 5.79 -17.75
C THR A 20 5.02 4.44 -17.11
N TYR A 21 4.07 4.38 -16.19
CA TYR A 21 3.51 3.11 -15.77
C TYR A 21 2.69 2.54 -16.93
N GLU A 22 2.88 1.26 -17.23
CA GLU A 22 2.16 0.55 -18.29
C GLU A 22 1.34 -0.58 -17.69
N SER A 23 0.34 -1.08 -18.44
CA SER A 23 -0.45 -2.23 -17.99
C SER A 23 0.48 -3.41 -17.70
N PHE A 24 0.25 -4.03 -16.56
CA PHE A 24 1.11 -5.06 -15.99
C PHE A 24 0.24 -6.23 -15.57
N ARG A 25 0.55 -7.44 -16.07
CA ARG A 25 -0.23 -8.69 -15.86
C ARG A 25 -1.62 -8.66 -16.49
N THR A 26 -2.29 -9.81 -16.48
CA THR A 26 -3.66 -9.94 -16.98
C THR A 26 -4.66 -9.34 -15.99
N ASP A 27 -5.73 -8.75 -16.52
CA ASP A 27 -6.81 -8.18 -15.72
C ASP A 27 -7.55 -9.27 -14.94
N ILE A 28 -8.07 -8.91 -13.76
CA ILE A 28 -8.92 -9.80 -12.96
C ILE A 28 -10.36 -9.35 -13.12
N TYR A 29 -11.24 -10.27 -13.49
CA TYR A 29 -12.68 -10.06 -13.58
C TYR A 29 -13.41 -11.24 -12.96
N ASP A 30 -14.64 -11.02 -12.49
CA ASP A 30 -15.54 -12.12 -12.12
C ASP A 30 -16.15 -12.72 -13.41
N PRO A 31 -15.90 -14.00 -13.73
CA PRO A 31 -16.50 -14.64 -14.91
C PRO A 31 -18.01 -14.90 -14.75
N VAL A 32 -18.56 -14.78 -13.54
CA VAL A 32 -19.98 -14.98 -13.27
C VAL A 32 -20.71 -13.65 -13.48
N GLY A 33 -21.32 -13.51 -14.67
CA GLY A 33 -21.97 -12.29 -15.15
C GLY A 33 -23.24 -11.89 -14.41
N ALA A 34 -23.09 -11.27 -13.24
CA ALA A 34 -24.07 -10.34 -12.72
C ALA A 34 -23.38 -8.99 -12.50
N ASP A 35 -23.60 -8.07 -13.44
CA ASP A 35 -23.10 -6.68 -13.46
C ASP A 35 -23.50 -5.84 -12.21
N GLN A 36 -24.13 -6.46 -11.22
CA GLN A 36 -24.70 -5.86 -10.01
C GLN A 36 -23.97 -6.27 -8.72
N GLU A 37 -23.02 -7.21 -8.76
CA GLU A 37 -22.37 -7.72 -7.53
C GLU A 37 -21.27 -6.81 -6.95
N LEU A 38 -20.94 -5.72 -7.67
CA LEU A 38 -19.90 -4.76 -7.32
C LEU A 38 -18.53 -5.41 -7.07
N PHE A 39 -18.11 -6.31 -7.96
CA PHE A 39 -16.77 -6.87 -7.95
C PHE A 39 -15.71 -5.76 -8.00
N GLY A 40 -14.70 -5.83 -7.13
CA GLY A 40 -13.68 -4.81 -7.01
C GLY A 40 -14.07 -3.63 -6.12
N PHE A 41 -15.19 -3.71 -5.39
CA PHE A 41 -15.63 -2.65 -4.46
C PHE A 41 -14.56 -2.26 -3.45
N ALA A 42 -13.80 -3.24 -2.97
CA ALA A 42 -12.61 -3.01 -2.17
C ALA A 42 -11.51 -4.00 -2.57
N ILE A 43 -10.27 -3.51 -2.64
CA ILE A 43 -9.09 -4.34 -2.93
C ILE A 43 -8.00 -4.16 -1.87
N LYS A 44 -7.19 -5.21 -1.68
CA LYS A 44 -5.92 -5.18 -0.93
C LYS A 44 -4.89 -6.05 -1.65
N VAL A 45 -3.63 -5.63 -1.64
CA VAL A 45 -2.52 -6.34 -2.31
C VAL A 45 -1.45 -6.74 -1.30
N SER A 46 -0.80 -7.89 -1.49
CA SER A 46 0.36 -8.29 -0.69
C SER A 46 1.55 -7.39 -0.99
N ASP A 47 2.51 -7.35 -0.06
CA ASP A 47 3.69 -6.48 -0.14
C ASP A 47 4.50 -6.70 -1.43
N ASP A 48 4.58 -7.96 -1.89
CA ASP A 48 5.27 -8.38 -3.12
C ASP A 48 4.39 -8.29 -4.39
N GLY A 49 3.13 -7.92 -4.23
CA GLY A 49 2.17 -7.87 -5.32
C GLY A 49 1.74 -9.23 -5.87
N SER A 50 2.10 -10.35 -5.25
CA SER A 50 1.77 -11.68 -5.77
C SER A 50 0.34 -12.12 -5.44
N ARG A 51 -0.30 -11.50 -4.45
CA ARG A 51 -1.68 -11.79 -4.03
C ARG A 51 -2.55 -10.55 -3.98
N ILE A 52 -3.82 -10.74 -4.30
CA ILE A 52 -4.83 -9.69 -4.23
C ILE A 52 -6.14 -10.22 -3.68
N LEU A 53 -6.64 -9.51 -2.66
CA LEU A 53 -7.93 -9.73 -2.04
C LEU A 53 -8.94 -8.81 -2.70
N VAL A 54 -10.08 -9.37 -3.11
CA VAL A 54 -11.13 -8.65 -3.84
C VAL A 54 -12.47 -8.87 -3.16
N ALA A 55 -13.18 -7.78 -2.89
CA ALA A 55 -14.53 -7.83 -2.36
C ALA A 55 -15.60 -7.53 -3.42
N SER A 56 -16.73 -8.22 -3.27
CA SER A 56 -17.99 -8.03 -4.00
C SER A 56 -19.11 -7.85 -2.99
N ARG A 57 -19.30 -6.62 -2.47
CA ARG A 57 -20.23 -6.38 -1.35
C ARG A 57 -21.70 -6.65 -1.69
N ALA A 58 -22.06 -6.59 -2.97
CA ALA A 58 -23.41 -6.82 -3.46
C ALA A 58 -23.60 -8.24 -4.02
N TYR A 59 -22.68 -9.15 -3.72
CA TYR A 59 -22.84 -10.56 -4.05
C TYR A 59 -24.10 -11.12 -3.38
N ASP A 60 -24.99 -11.73 -4.15
CA ASP A 60 -26.27 -12.22 -3.64
C ASP A 60 -26.14 -13.59 -2.99
N GLY A 61 -25.42 -14.52 -3.63
CA GLY A 61 -25.34 -15.91 -3.20
C GLY A 61 -25.75 -16.88 -4.32
N PRO A 62 -25.26 -18.13 -4.29
CA PRO A 62 -25.46 -19.08 -5.40
C PRO A 62 -26.92 -19.54 -5.59
N SER A 63 -27.82 -19.21 -4.66
CA SER A 63 -29.23 -19.63 -4.67
C SER A 63 -30.17 -18.60 -4.05
N LEU A 64 -29.75 -17.34 -3.95
CA LEU A 64 -30.55 -16.27 -3.35
C LEU A 64 -31.19 -15.39 -4.44
N PRO A 65 -32.34 -14.76 -4.16
CA PRO A 65 -32.90 -13.75 -5.06
C PRO A 65 -31.89 -12.62 -5.33
N LEU A 66 -32.04 -11.96 -6.47
CA LEU A 66 -31.25 -10.76 -6.80
C LEU A 66 -31.43 -9.67 -5.74
N ASN A 67 -30.37 -8.93 -5.43
CA ASN A 67 -30.31 -7.83 -4.46
C ASN A 67 -30.47 -8.26 -3.00
N THR A 68 -30.03 -9.47 -2.65
CA THR A 68 -29.88 -9.90 -1.27
C THR A 68 -28.59 -9.38 -0.63
N ASN A 69 -27.56 -9.03 -1.41
CA ASN A 69 -26.34 -8.35 -0.93
C ASN A 69 -25.71 -9.04 0.30
N THR A 70 -25.60 -10.37 0.25
CA THR A 70 -24.92 -11.17 1.29
C THR A 70 -23.44 -10.78 1.39
N GLY A 71 -22.80 -10.52 0.25
CA GLY A 71 -21.40 -10.13 0.13
C GLY A 71 -20.43 -11.30 0.06
N LYS A 72 -19.32 -11.09 -0.65
CA LYS A 72 -18.28 -12.11 -0.92
C LYS A 72 -16.90 -11.48 -0.96
N VAL A 73 -15.89 -12.24 -0.55
CA VAL A 73 -14.48 -11.92 -0.73
C VAL A 73 -13.76 -13.11 -1.37
N ALA A 74 -12.86 -12.85 -2.30
CA ALA A 74 -12.02 -13.85 -2.97
C ALA A 74 -10.55 -13.41 -2.99
N MET A 75 -9.64 -14.37 -2.83
CA MET A 75 -8.20 -14.15 -2.97
C MET A 75 -7.70 -14.72 -4.29
N TYR A 76 -6.86 -13.96 -4.99
CA TYR A 76 -6.15 -14.39 -6.18
C TYR A 76 -4.64 -14.35 -5.97
N GLU A 77 -3.91 -15.32 -6.53
CA GLU A 77 -2.46 -15.41 -6.51
C GLU A 77 -1.92 -15.49 -7.96
N TYR A 78 -0.89 -14.71 -8.25
CA TYR A 78 -0.28 -14.66 -9.57
C TYR A 78 0.68 -15.84 -9.78
N ASN A 79 0.42 -16.68 -10.78
CA ASN A 79 1.22 -17.87 -11.05
C ASN A 79 2.40 -17.62 -12.02
N GLY A 80 2.61 -16.36 -12.44
CA GLY A 80 3.62 -15.97 -13.43
C GLY A 80 3.06 -15.71 -14.83
N THR A 81 1.85 -16.16 -15.13
CA THR A 81 1.12 -15.82 -16.37
C THR A 81 -0.21 -15.15 -16.07
N ASP A 82 -0.97 -15.72 -15.14
CA ASP A 82 -2.35 -15.33 -14.83
C ASP A 82 -2.63 -15.31 -13.32
N TRP A 83 -3.71 -14.64 -12.96
CA TRP A 83 -4.27 -14.65 -11.61
C TRP A 83 -5.14 -15.87 -11.39
N MET A 84 -4.78 -16.67 -10.37
CA MET A 84 -5.52 -17.87 -9.99
C MET A 84 -6.19 -17.66 -8.65
N LYS A 85 -7.49 -17.94 -8.56
CA LYS A 85 -8.18 -17.93 -7.27
C LYS A 85 -7.57 -18.98 -6.34
N ILE A 86 -7.24 -18.59 -5.10
CA ILE A 86 -6.70 -19.49 -4.08
C ILE A 86 -7.68 -19.67 -2.91
N GLY A 87 -7.90 -20.92 -2.53
CA GLY A 87 -8.99 -21.28 -1.61
C GLY A 87 -10.37 -21.12 -2.23
N GLY A 88 -11.40 -21.23 -1.39
CA GLY A 88 -12.78 -20.97 -1.77
C GLY A 88 -13.18 -19.49 -1.59
N ASP A 89 -14.30 -19.11 -2.18
CA ASP A 89 -14.95 -17.83 -1.90
C ASP A 89 -15.38 -17.77 -0.42
N ILE A 90 -15.20 -16.62 0.22
CA ILE A 90 -15.62 -16.37 1.60
C ILE A 90 -16.88 -15.52 1.54
N ILE A 91 -18.01 -16.11 1.92
CA ILE A 91 -19.35 -15.53 1.74
C ILE A 91 -19.90 -15.07 3.10
N GLY A 92 -20.62 -13.95 3.10
CA GLY A 92 -21.37 -13.48 4.26
C GLY A 92 -22.43 -14.48 4.75
N GLU A 93 -22.94 -14.27 5.97
CA GLU A 93 -23.85 -15.24 6.59
C GLU A 93 -25.31 -15.02 6.23
N GLN A 94 -25.73 -13.76 6.07
CA GLN A 94 -27.13 -13.40 5.83
C GLN A 94 -27.30 -12.37 4.70
N PRO A 95 -28.46 -12.37 4.02
CA PRO A 95 -28.86 -11.27 3.16
C PRO A 95 -28.80 -9.92 3.89
N GLY A 96 -28.19 -8.92 3.25
CA GLY A 96 -28.07 -7.55 3.76
C GLY A 96 -26.82 -7.29 4.60
N ASP A 97 -26.01 -8.32 4.88
CA ASP A 97 -24.77 -8.16 5.65
C ASP A 97 -23.75 -7.25 4.94
N GLU A 98 -23.77 -7.23 3.59
CA GLU A 98 -22.77 -6.57 2.75
C GLU A 98 -21.34 -7.01 3.13
N PHE A 99 -21.14 -8.31 3.38
CA PHE A 99 -19.84 -8.86 3.76
C PHE A 99 -18.77 -8.56 2.71
N GLY A 100 -17.61 -8.05 3.13
CA GLY A 100 -16.59 -7.55 2.21
C GLY A 100 -16.69 -6.05 1.92
N ARG A 101 -17.66 -5.33 2.51
CA ARG A 101 -17.69 -3.86 2.42
C ARG A 101 -16.41 -3.21 2.92
N THR A 102 -15.75 -3.81 3.90
CA THR A 102 -14.43 -3.40 4.37
C THR A 102 -13.54 -4.63 4.49
N ILE A 103 -12.30 -4.51 4.03
CA ILE A 103 -11.32 -5.59 4.04
C ILE A 103 -9.94 -5.08 4.45
N ALA A 104 -9.19 -5.92 5.16
CA ALA A 104 -7.78 -5.72 5.48
C ALA A 104 -7.01 -7.02 5.23
N MET A 105 -5.71 -6.90 4.99
CA MET A 105 -4.84 -8.02 4.68
C MET A 105 -3.45 -7.78 5.28
N ASN A 106 -2.79 -8.85 5.74
CA ASN A 106 -1.40 -8.78 6.18
C ASN A 106 -0.42 -8.75 4.99
N ALA A 107 0.86 -8.45 5.26
CA ALA A 107 1.88 -8.24 4.23
C ALA A 107 2.01 -9.40 3.23
N THR A 108 1.84 -10.63 3.69
CA THR A 108 2.00 -11.84 2.86
C THR A 108 0.71 -12.31 2.19
N GLY A 109 -0.43 -11.67 2.47
CA GLY A 109 -1.73 -12.14 2.03
C GLY A 109 -2.12 -13.52 2.57
N SER A 110 -1.62 -13.88 3.75
CA SER A 110 -1.96 -15.14 4.44
C SER A 110 -3.04 -14.98 5.50
N ILE A 111 -3.28 -13.75 5.96
CA ILE A 111 -4.30 -13.40 6.94
C ILE A 111 -5.10 -12.21 6.42
N ILE A 112 -6.41 -12.32 6.49
CA ILE A 112 -7.35 -11.30 6.05
C ILE A 112 -8.39 -11.03 7.14
N ALA A 113 -8.88 -9.81 7.20
CA ALA A 113 -10.03 -9.43 8.02
C ALA A 113 -11.12 -8.85 7.12
N VAL A 114 -12.37 -9.25 7.36
CA VAL A 114 -13.51 -8.89 6.52
C VAL A 114 -14.65 -8.37 7.40
N GLY A 115 -15.14 -7.18 7.07
CA GLY A 115 -16.24 -6.52 7.75
C GLY A 115 -17.57 -6.64 7.01
N ALA A 116 -18.64 -6.77 7.80
CA ALA A 116 -20.03 -6.65 7.40
C ALA A 116 -20.69 -5.61 8.31
N GLN A 117 -20.44 -4.33 8.04
CA GLN A 117 -20.89 -3.24 8.92
C GLN A 117 -22.43 -3.15 9.02
N SER A 118 -23.12 -3.62 7.98
CA SER A 118 -24.57 -3.62 7.85
C SER A 118 -25.21 -4.88 8.42
N GLY A 119 -24.39 -5.85 8.84
CA GLY A 119 -24.86 -7.13 9.35
C GLY A 119 -25.58 -7.03 10.70
N ASP A 120 -26.43 -8.03 10.91
CA ASP A 120 -27.34 -8.15 12.06
C ASP A 120 -26.91 -9.32 12.98
N PRO A 121 -25.69 -9.32 13.55
CA PRO A 121 -25.21 -10.44 14.35
C PRO A 121 -26.16 -10.68 15.53
N ASN A 122 -26.55 -11.94 15.73
CA ASN A 122 -27.51 -12.35 16.76
C ASN A 122 -28.83 -11.57 16.73
N GLY A 123 -29.26 -11.07 15.56
CA GLY A 123 -30.48 -10.30 15.38
C GLY A 123 -30.41 -8.85 15.85
N VAL A 124 -29.21 -8.33 16.16
CA VAL A 124 -29.03 -6.92 16.55
C VAL A 124 -28.85 -6.07 15.29
N THR A 125 -29.90 -5.35 14.91
CA THR A 125 -29.98 -4.60 13.65
C THR A 125 -28.81 -3.62 13.46
N GLN A 126 -28.08 -3.75 12.35
CA GLN A 126 -26.94 -2.93 11.92
C GLN A 126 -25.89 -2.76 13.01
N ALA A 127 -25.70 -3.78 13.85
CA ALA A 127 -24.64 -3.77 14.84
C ALA A 127 -23.26 -3.98 14.19
N GLY A 128 -23.23 -4.69 13.06
CA GLY A 128 -22.04 -5.01 12.29
C GLY A 128 -21.17 -6.09 12.91
N TYR A 129 -20.39 -6.79 12.10
CA TYR A 129 -19.42 -7.79 12.58
C TYR A 129 -18.16 -7.82 11.72
N VAL A 130 -17.08 -8.38 12.29
CA VAL A 130 -15.80 -8.63 11.62
C VAL A 130 -15.36 -10.06 11.85
N LYS A 131 -14.85 -10.69 10.79
CA LYS A 131 -14.22 -12.01 10.84
C LYS A 131 -12.79 -11.94 10.33
N VAL A 132 -11.89 -12.70 10.95
CA VAL A 132 -10.49 -12.84 10.51
C VAL A 132 -10.28 -14.26 10.04
N TYR A 133 -9.58 -14.44 8.91
CA TYR A 133 -9.28 -15.74 8.33
C TYR A 133 -7.79 -15.88 8.06
N GLN A 134 -7.29 -17.10 8.20
CA GLN A 134 -5.93 -17.50 7.83
C GLN A 134 -5.99 -18.56 6.74
N TYR A 135 -5.11 -18.43 5.75
CA TYR A 135 -4.96 -19.43 4.70
C TYR A 135 -4.08 -20.59 5.19
N ASP A 136 -4.60 -21.82 5.14
CA ASP A 136 -3.88 -23.03 5.59
C ASP A 136 -3.09 -23.73 4.46
N GLY A 137 -3.04 -23.13 3.26
CA GLY A 137 -2.46 -23.71 2.05
C GLY A 137 -3.49 -24.40 1.14
N ALA A 138 -4.74 -24.55 1.59
CA ALA A 138 -5.84 -25.07 0.79
C ALA A 138 -7.14 -24.27 0.98
N ASN A 139 -7.46 -23.88 2.22
CA ASN A 139 -8.70 -23.24 2.62
C ASN A 139 -8.45 -21.99 3.46
N TRP A 140 -9.46 -21.12 3.49
CA TRP A 140 -9.54 -20.01 4.43
C TRP A 140 -10.24 -20.47 5.71
N VAL A 141 -9.49 -20.51 6.81
CA VAL A 141 -9.98 -20.95 8.12
C VAL A 141 -10.11 -19.75 9.04
N GLN A 142 -11.25 -19.62 9.73
CA GLN A 142 -11.45 -18.50 10.63
C GLN A 142 -10.44 -18.53 11.79
N LEU A 143 -9.73 -17.41 11.99
CA LEU A 143 -8.72 -17.22 13.02
C LEU A 143 -9.36 -16.54 14.24
N GLY A 144 -9.74 -17.34 15.24
CA GLY A 144 -10.41 -16.86 16.45
C GLY A 144 -11.92 -16.64 16.30
N ALA A 145 -12.54 -16.05 17.32
CA ALA A 145 -13.97 -15.77 17.34
C ALA A 145 -14.33 -14.55 16.46
N THR A 146 -15.59 -14.50 16.01
CA THR A 146 -16.17 -13.33 15.33
C THR A 146 -16.19 -12.13 16.28
N PHE A 147 -15.84 -10.94 15.79
CA PHE A 147 -16.09 -9.70 16.50
C PHE A 147 -17.52 -9.25 16.19
N GLU A 148 -18.41 -9.32 17.18
CA GLU A 148 -19.83 -9.00 16.99
C GLU A 148 -20.19 -7.67 17.64
N GLY A 149 -20.86 -6.80 16.89
CA GLY A 149 -21.50 -5.63 17.44
C GLY A 149 -22.64 -6.03 18.39
N GLN A 150 -22.69 -5.41 19.57
CA GLN A 150 -23.67 -5.74 20.61
C GLN A 150 -24.77 -4.68 20.77
N THR A 151 -24.77 -3.65 19.92
CA THR A 151 -25.72 -2.54 20.03
C THR A 151 -26.12 -2.10 18.64
N ALA A 152 -27.42 -1.91 18.45
CA ALA A 152 -28.00 -1.58 17.15
C ALA A 152 -27.43 -0.27 16.58
N GLY A 153 -27.20 -0.26 15.27
CA GLY A 153 -26.69 0.90 14.52
C GLY A 153 -25.26 1.32 14.85
N ARG A 154 -24.48 0.52 15.57
CA ARG A 154 -23.07 0.83 15.87
C ARG A 154 -22.15 0.64 14.68
N ALA A 155 -22.54 -0.22 13.73
CA ALA A 155 -21.78 -0.52 12.52
C ALA A 155 -20.33 -0.93 12.80
N LEU A 156 -20.10 -1.91 13.68
CA LEU A 156 -18.77 -2.49 13.91
C LEU A 156 -18.20 -3.03 12.59
N GLY A 157 -16.92 -2.76 12.35
CA GLY A 157 -16.27 -3.13 11.08
C GLY A 157 -16.40 -2.06 10.00
N SER A 158 -16.78 -0.83 10.37
CA SER A 158 -16.82 0.33 9.44
C SER A 158 -15.47 0.64 8.80
N SER A 159 -14.37 0.33 9.49
CA SER A 159 -13.01 0.33 8.96
C SER A 159 -12.17 -0.68 9.72
N ILE A 160 -11.22 -1.32 9.04
CA ILE A 160 -10.37 -2.39 9.57
C ILE A 160 -8.95 -2.18 9.04
N SER A 161 -7.94 -2.37 9.90
CA SER A 161 -6.54 -2.41 9.49
C SER A 161 -5.81 -3.54 10.24
N LEU A 162 -4.84 -4.18 9.58
CA LEU A 162 -4.02 -5.27 10.11
C LEU A 162 -2.55 -4.84 10.14
N SER A 163 -1.79 -5.33 11.14
CA SER A 163 -0.33 -5.28 11.10
C SER A 163 0.24 -6.18 9.99
N ALA A 164 1.51 -5.98 9.63
CA ALA A 164 2.16 -6.73 8.56
C ALA A 164 2.21 -8.26 8.83
N ASP A 165 2.32 -8.67 10.10
CA ASP A 165 2.24 -10.08 10.50
C ASP A 165 0.79 -10.60 10.58
N GLY A 166 -0.21 -9.71 10.59
CA GLY A 166 -1.62 -10.03 10.74
C GLY A 166 -2.04 -10.40 12.15
N MET A 167 -1.18 -10.23 13.16
CA MET A 167 -1.44 -10.61 14.55
C MET A 167 -2.04 -9.47 15.39
N ARG A 168 -2.08 -8.24 14.86
CA ARG A 168 -2.79 -7.11 15.44
C ARG A 168 -3.83 -6.59 14.46
N VAL A 169 -5.05 -6.35 14.96
CA VAL A 169 -6.16 -5.80 14.18
C VAL A 169 -6.77 -4.59 14.88
N ALA A 170 -6.93 -3.49 14.15
CA ALA A 170 -7.71 -2.34 14.57
C ALA A 170 -9.08 -2.38 13.88
N ILE A 171 -10.15 -2.16 14.64
CA ILE A 171 -11.54 -2.23 14.16
C ILE A 171 -12.31 -1.01 14.68
N SER A 172 -13.01 -0.32 13.80
CA SER A 172 -13.86 0.82 14.17
C SER A 172 -15.36 0.50 14.17
N ALA A 173 -16.12 1.29 14.93
CA ALA A 173 -17.58 1.32 14.92
C ALA A 173 -18.05 2.78 14.92
N ILE A 174 -18.34 3.33 13.74
CA ILE A 174 -18.62 4.78 13.58
C ILE A 174 -19.93 5.23 14.24
N GLY A 175 -20.89 4.32 14.40
CA GLY A 175 -22.15 4.59 15.09
C GLY A 175 -22.02 4.65 16.61
N ALA A 176 -20.84 4.33 17.16
CA ALA A 176 -20.61 4.31 18.60
C ALA A 176 -20.85 5.65 19.29
N ASN A 177 -21.44 5.56 20.48
CA ASN A 177 -21.68 6.66 21.41
C ASN A 177 -22.41 7.84 20.73
N THR A 178 -23.54 7.54 20.07
CA THR A 178 -24.33 8.51 19.30
C THR A 178 -23.52 9.10 18.14
N GLY A 179 -22.90 8.22 17.35
CA GLY A 179 -22.12 8.62 16.18
C GLY A 179 -20.79 9.33 16.49
N ARG A 180 -20.32 9.36 17.74
CA ARG A 180 -18.94 9.80 18.05
C ARG A 180 -17.91 8.93 17.35
N GLY A 181 -18.21 7.63 17.25
CA GLY A 181 -17.30 6.61 16.75
C GLY A 181 -16.30 6.13 17.80
N GLU A 182 -15.90 4.87 17.68
CA GLU A 182 -14.86 4.25 18.51
C GLU A 182 -13.94 3.36 17.66
N VAL A 183 -12.70 3.20 18.11
CA VAL A 183 -11.72 2.25 17.56
C VAL A 183 -11.17 1.40 18.70
N LYS A 184 -11.15 0.09 18.48
CA LYS A 184 -10.54 -0.89 19.39
C LYS A 184 -9.47 -1.65 18.64
N VAL A 185 -8.37 -1.96 19.33
CA VAL A 185 -7.25 -2.73 18.77
C VAL A 185 -7.08 -4.01 19.55
N TYR A 186 -6.80 -5.12 18.85
CA TYR A 186 -6.72 -6.45 19.43
C TYR A 186 -5.46 -7.17 18.95
N ASP A 187 -4.84 -7.93 19.85
CA ASP A 187 -3.77 -8.87 19.53
C ASP A 187 -4.28 -10.31 19.56
N TYR A 188 -3.80 -11.13 18.64
CA TYR A 188 -4.05 -12.57 18.65
C TYR A 188 -3.02 -13.28 19.54
N ASN A 189 -3.49 -13.99 20.57
CA ASN A 189 -2.61 -14.68 21.53
C ASN A 189 -2.32 -16.14 21.17
N GLY A 190 -2.64 -16.57 19.94
CA GLY A 190 -2.56 -17.97 19.49
C GLY A 190 -3.84 -18.78 19.73
N SER A 191 -4.84 -18.22 20.41
CA SER A 191 -6.14 -18.87 20.62
C SER A 191 -7.32 -17.92 20.47
N ALA A 192 -7.17 -16.67 20.91
CA ALA A 192 -8.22 -15.67 20.92
C ALA A 192 -7.65 -14.27 20.63
N TRP A 193 -8.53 -13.41 20.14
CA TRP A 193 -8.28 -11.98 20.03
C TRP A 193 -8.55 -11.30 21.38
N THR A 194 -7.57 -10.56 21.87
CA THR A 194 -7.66 -9.83 23.14
C THR A 194 -7.39 -8.34 22.91
N GLN A 195 -8.26 -7.47 23.43
CA GLN A 195 -8.09 -6.04 23.26
C GLN A 195 -6.79 -5.57 23.92
N VAL A 196 -6.04 -4.71 23.22
CA VAL A 196 -4.80 -4.10 23.70
C VAL A 196 -4.95 -2.58 23.79
N GLY A 197 -4.61 -2.05 24.96
CA GLY A 197 -4.85 -0.66 25.31
C GLY A 197 -6.33 -0.30 25.50
N SER A 198 -6.54 0.98 25.76
CA SER A 198 -7.84 1.62 25.95
C SER A 198 -8.59 1.77 24.63
N THR A 199 -9.91 1.82 24.71
CA THR A 199 -10.76 2.14 23.55
C THR A 199 -10.57 3.61 23.17
N LEU A 200 -10.26 3.85 21.90
CA LEU A 200 -10.16 5.20 21.34
C LEU A 200 -11.56 5.67 20.97
N SER A 201 -11.96 6.86 21.41
CA SER A 201 -13.31 7.39 21.17
C SER A 201 -13.28 8.81 20.62
N GLY A 202 -14.24 9.10 19.73
CA GLY A 202 -14.51 10.46 19.28
C GLY A 202 -15.01 11.36 20.41
N ALA A 203 -14.83 12.67 20.23
CA ALA A 203 -15.17 13.66 21.25
C ALA A 203 -16.63 14.11 21.16
N VAL A 204 -17.14 14.38 19.94
CA VAL A 204 -18.45 14.98 19.72
C VAL A 204 -19.35 14.03 18.92
N ASN A 205 -20.65 14.06 19.23
CA ASN A 205 -21.64 13.22 18.57
C ASN A 205 -21.64 13.50 17.05
N ASN A 206 -21.80 12.44 16.27
CA ASN A 206 -21.80 12.45 14.80
C ASN A 206 -20.47 12.79 14.11
N ASP A 207 -19.36 12.96 14.83
CA ASP A 207 -18.02 13.17 14.24
C ASP A 207 -17.50 11.93 13.47
N GLN A 208 -18.04 10.74 13.79
CA GLN A 208 -17.67 9.44 13.23
C GLN A 208 -16.15 9.17 13.28
N PHE A 209 -15.53 9.37 14.45
CA PHE A 209 -14.14 8.96 14.68
C PHE A 209 -13.95 7.47 14.41
N GLY A 210 -12.93 7.12 13.60
CA GLY A 210 -12.76 5.76 13.11
C GLY A 210 -13.38 5.52 11.73
N PHE A 211 -13.83 6.57 11.04
CA PHE A 211 -14.33 6.47 9.67
C PHE A 211 -13.29 5.85 8.73
N SER A 212 -12.03 6.26 8.87
CA SER A 212 -10.89 5.64 8.21
C SER A 212 -9.81 5.37 9.26
N ILE A 213 -9.16 4.21 9.18
CA ILE A 213 -8.04 3.85 10.06
C ILE A 213 -6.91 3.19 9.28
N ASP A 214 -5.68 3.34 9.75
CA ASP A 214 -4.54 2.62 9.19
C ASP A 214 -3.43 2.39 10.22
N LEU A 215 -2.96 1.15 10.32
CA LEU A 215 -1.85 0.71 11.18
C LEU A 215 -0.52 0.78 10.40
N ASP A 216 0.58 1.03 11.10
CA ASP A 216 1.90 0.76 10.55
C ASP A 216 2.22 -0.75 10.55
N ASN A 217 3.29 -1.18 9.86
CA ASN A 217 3.63 -2.60 9.71
C ASN A 217 3.84 -3.29 11.07
N ALA A 218 4.41 -2.58 12.04
CA ALA A 218 4.63 -3.09 13.39
C ALA A 218 3.36 -3.08 14.26
N GLY A 219 2.28 -2.44 13.81
CA GLY A 219 1.04 -2.26 14.57
C GLY A 219 1.19 -1.35 15.79
N THR A 220 2.23 -0.51 15.84
CA THR A 220 2.55 0.39 16.96
C THR A 220 2.04 1.81 16.76
N PHE A 221 1.74 2.21 15.52
CA PHE A 221 1.16 3.49 15.17
C PHE A 221 -0.20 3.26 14.50
N LEU A 222 -1.19 4.06 14.87
CA LEU A 222 -2.54 4.00 14.30
C LEU A 222 -3.00 5.40 13.91
N ALA A 223 -3.23 5.63 12.63
CA ALA A 223 -3.91 6.81 12.12
C ALA A 223 -5.43 6.61 12.17
N VAL A 224 -6.17 7.63 12.58
CA VAL A 224 -7.63 7.61 12.68
C VAL A 224 -8.24 8.91 12.13
N GLY A 225 -9.09 8.78 11.11
CA GLY A 225 -9.86 9.87 10.52
C GLY A 225 -11.24 10.06 11.18
N ALA A 226 -11.69 11.31 11.21
CA ALA A 226 -13.00 11.75 11.68
C ALA A 226 -13.49 12.91 10.78
N PRO A 227 -14.02 12.59 9.57
CA PRO A 227 -14.32 13.60 8.54
C PRO A 227 -15.42 14.59 8.94
N PHE A 228 -16.28 14.21 9.89
CA PHE A 228 -17.43 15.03 10.28
C PHE A 228 -17.20 15.87 11.54
N VAL A 229 -15.95 15.98 11.99
CA VAL A 229 -15.60 16.90 13.08
C VAL A 229 -15.89 18.34 12.67
N ASP A 230 -16.73 19.01 13.45
CA ASP A 230 -17.07 20.41 13.25
C ASP A 230 -15.92 21.37 13.60
N ALA A 231 -15.83 22.50 12.89
CA ALA A 231 -14.79 23.52 13.10
C ALA A 231 -14.74 24.10 14.53
N ASN A 232 -15.87 24.09 15.26
CA ASN A 232 -16.00 24.66 16.61
C ASN A 232 -16.12 23.60 17.72
N GLY A 233 -16.02 22.30 17.40
CA GLY A 233 -16.22 21.23 18.38
C GLY A 233 -17.67 21.12 18.90
N THR A 234 -18.63 21.65 18.14
CA THR A 234 -20.07 21.54 18.41
C THR A 234 -20.81 21.25 17.10
N PRO A 235 -21.89 20.44 17.09
CA PRO A 235 -22.70 20.17 15.90
C PRO A 235 -23.12 21.46 15.19
N SER A 236 -22.49 21.76 14.07
CA SER A 236 -22.69 23.02 13.33
C SER A 236 -22.92 22.82 11.83
N GLY A 237 -22.77 21.60 11.35
CA GLY A 237 -22.85 21.27 9.92
C GLY A 237 -21.64 21.80 9.15
N GLN A 238 -20.60 22.25 9.85
CA GLN A 238 -19.35 22.73 9.27
C GLN A 238 -18.24 21.69 9.45
N ASN A 239 -18.32 20.63 8.64
CA ASN A 239 -17.50 19.42 8.74
C ASN A 239 -16.07 19.64 8.23
N ARG A 240 -15.27 20.36 9.01
CA ARG A 240 -13.86 20.60 8.71
C ARG A 240 -13.05 19.30 8.69
N GLY A 241 -13.45 18.32 9.50
CA GLY A 241 -12.79 17.04 9.63
C GLY A 241 -11.46 17.08 10.39
N GLN A 242 -11.04 15.92 10.88
CA GLN A 242 -9.86 15.72 11.70
C GLN A 242 -9.16 14.38 11.41
N VAL A 243 -7.85 14.36 11.63
CA VAL A 243 -7.05 13.13 11.79
C VAL A 243 -6.37 13.15 13.15
N LYS A 244 -6.20 11.96 13.73
CA LYS A 244 -5.36 11.71 14.90
C LYS A 244 -4.40 10.56 14.61
N VAL A 245 -3.18 10.63 15.17
CA VAL A 245 -2.28 9.46 15.21
C VAL A 245 -2.00 9.10 16.66
N PHE A 246 -2.09 7.81 16.95
CA PHE A 246 -1.83 7.23 18.25
C PHE A 246 -0.60 6.32 18.18
N GLU A 247 0.22 6.36 19.22
CA GLU A 247 1.34 5.46 19.41
C GLU A 247 1.01 4.51 20.57
N TYR A 248 1.21 3.21 20.37
CA TYR A 248 1.06 2.18 21.38
C TYR A 248 2.41 1.88 22.04
N THR A 249 2.47 2.11 23.34
CA THR A 249 3.59 1.67 24.18
C THR A 249 3.06 0.68 25.23
N THR A 250 2.53 1.19 26.32
CA THR A 250 1.73 0.44 27.30
C THR A 250 0.23 0.64 27.11
N ASP A 251 -0.14 1.78 26.51
CA ASP A 251 -1.49 2.15 26.11
C ASP A 251 -1.39 3.07 24.87
N TRP A 252 -2.50 3.26 24.17
CA TRP A 252 -2.61 4.18 23.04
C TRP A 252 -2.57 5.62 23.50
N THR A 253 -1.54 6.36 23.06
CA THR A 253 -1.39 7.78 23.36
C THR A 253 -1.51 8.60 22.08
N ASN A 254 -2.34 9.64 22.08
CA ASN A 254 -2.39 10.56 20.95
C ASN A 254 -1.11 11.39 20.88
N ILE A 255 -0.35 11.26 19.79
CA ILE A 255 0.90 11.99 19.56
C ILE A 255 0.75 13.09 18.51
N PHE A 256 -0.36 13.06 17.77
CA PHE A 256 -0.62 14.00 16.68
C PHE A 256 -2.12 14.19 16.45
N THR A 257 -2.50 15.43 16.17
CA THR A 257 -3.84 15.82 15.73
C THR A 257 -3.71 16.90 14.65
N ALA A 258 -4.44 16.75 13.55
CA ALA A 258 -4.58 17.81 12.56
C ALA A 258 -6.01 17.88 12.02
N ALA A 259 -6.40 19.03 11.48
CA ALA A 259 -7.74 19.27 10.95
C ALA A 259 -7.66 19.87 9.54
N GLY A 260 -8.79 19.84 8.82
CA GLY A 260 -8.93 20.43 7.48
C GLY A 260 -8.76 21.94 7.45
N VAL A 261 -9.28 22.64 6.45
CA VAL A 261 -9.21 24.11 6.39
C VAL A 261 -10.36 24.73 7.19
N VAL A 262 -10.07 25.78 7.96
CA VAL A 262 -11.10 26.47 8.75
C VAL A 262 -12.15 27.10 7.83
N GLY A 263 -13.43 26.87 8.12
CA GLY A 263 -14.55 27.44 7.37
C GLY A 263 -14.91 26.68 6.08
N MET A 264 -14.29 25.53 5.84
CA MET A 264 -14.62 24.65 4.72
C MET A 264 -15.16 23.30 5.23
N ASN A 265 -16.03 22.67 4.44
CA ASN A 265 -16.61 21.35 4.72
C ASN A 265 -15.77 20.25 4.09
N ASP A 266 -14.45 20.27 4.29
CA ASP A 266 -13.50 19.49 3.49
C ASP A 266 -13.65 17.96 3.64
N ASN A 267 -14.35 17.48 4.68
CA ASN A 267 -14.34 16.08 5.11
C ASN A 267 -12.90 15.55 5.34
N PHE A 268 -12.03 16.37 5.93
CA PHE A 268 -10.65 15.98 6.20
C PHE A 268 -10.59 14.74 7.12
N GLY A 269 -9.87 13.70 6.71
CA GLY A 269 -9.91 12.39 7.38
C GLY A 269 -10.89 11.40 6.75
N ARG A 270 -11.41 11.71 5.55
CA ARG A 270 -12.23 10.78 4.75
C ARG A 270 -11.49 9.50 4.41
N ALA A 271 -10.20 9.62 4.11
CA ALA A 271 -9.24 8.54 3.95
C ALA A 271 -7.96 8.88 4.71
N VAL A 272 -7.33 7.88 5.31
CA VAL A 272 -5.99 7.98 5.91
C VAL A 272 -5.14 6.85 5.35
N ALA A 273 -3.87 7.15 5.07
CA ALA A 273 -2.86 6.16 4.75
C ALA A 273 -1.60 6.47 5.54
N LEU A 274 -1.08 5.48 6.23
CA LEU A 274 0.17 5.53 6.99
C LEU A 274 1.18 4.64 6.29
N SER A 275 2.38 5.16 5.98
CA SER A 275 3.41 4.32 5.38
C SER A 275 3.79 3.20 6.36
N GLY A 276 4.06 1.99 5.86
CA GLY A 276 4.35 0.82 6.70
C GLY A 276 5.46 1.05 7.73
N ASN A 277 6.44 1.89 7.42
CA ASN A 277 7.52 2.27 8.35
C ASN A 277 7.19 3.46 9.27
N LYS A 278 5.96 3.99 9.25
CA LYS A 278 5.40 5.17 9.94
C LYS A 278 5.86 6.55 9.45
N SER A 279 6.82 6.63 8.52
CA SER A 279 7.49 7.88 8.15
C SER A 279 6.60 8.93 7.49
N VAL A 280 5.50 8.53 6.85
CA VAL A 280 4.57 9.43 6.15
C VAL A 280 3.14 9.11 6.51
N LEU A 281 2.37 10.16 6.80
CA LEU A 281 0.91 10.12 6.88
C LEU A 281 0.34 10.92 5.71
N ALA A 282 -0.63 10.36 5.01
CA ALA A 282 -1.44 11.05 4.00
C ALA A 282 -2.92 11.05 4.43
N VAL A 283 -3.60 12.18 4.25
CA VAL A 283 -4.98 12.37 4.70
C VAL A 283 -5.80 13.03 3.61
N GLY A 284 -6.88 12.35 3.21
CA GLY A 284 -7.80 12.80 2.17
C GLY A 284 -8.89 13.73 2.71
N ALA A 285 -9.28 14.68 1.87
CA ALA A 285 -10.29 15.68 2.16
C ALA A 285 -11.08 15.97 0.86
N THR A 286 -12.13 15.20 0.64
CA THR A 286 -12.76 15.06 -0.68
C THR A 286 -13.69 16.19 -1.07
N GLN A 287 -14.07 17.04 -0.12
CA GLN A 287 -14.90 18.23 -0.34
C GLN A 287 -14.09 19.54 -0.18
N GLY A 288 -12.76 19.44 -0.16
CA GLY A 288 -11.90 20.61 -0.08
C GLY A 288 -11.85 21.41 -1.38
N GLY A 289 -11.95 22.73 -1.27
CA GLY A 289 -12.02 23.63 -2.43
C GLY A 289 -13.43 23.70 -3.03
N ALA A 290 -13.55 23.71 -4.35
CA ALA A 290 -14.83 23.59 -5.05
C ALA A 290 -15.17 22.09 -5.25
N ASP A 291 -15.16 21.32 -4.16
CA ASP A 291 -15.33 19.85 -4.18
C ASP A 291 -14.32 19.07 -5.05
N SER A 292 -13.19 19.71 -5.38
CA SER A 292 -12.11 19.06 -6.13
C SER A 292 -11.34 18.07 -5.27
N GLY A 293 -11.29 18.32 -3.97
CA GLY A 293 -10.59 17.51 -2.99
C GLY A 293 -9.08 17.79 -2.91
N TYR A 294 -8.46 17.38 -1.80
CA TYR A 294 -7.00 17.39 -1.63
C TYR A 294 -6.53 16.26 -0.71
N VAL A 295 -5.24 15.94 -0.80
CA VAL A 295 -4.52 15.08 0.13
C VAL A 295 -3.46 15.90 0.85
N ARG A 296 -3.52 15.95 2.17
CA ARG A 296 -2.49 16.56 3.01
C ARG A 296 -1.54 15.52 3.53
N THR A 297 -0.24 15.75 3.33
CA THR A 297 0.81 14.84 3.78
C THR A 297 1.61 15.41 4.93
N TYR A 298 2.08 14.53 5.81
CA TYR A 298 2.90 14.84 6.97
C TYR A 298 4.06 13.86 7.08
N GLY A 299 5.22 14.34 7.55
CA GLY A 299 6.39 13.51 7.85
C GLY A 299 6.54 13.29 9.36
N TYR A 300 6.82 12.06 9.78
CA TYR A 300 7.08 11.76 11.18
C TYR A 300 8.45 12.31 11.61
N SER A 301 8.48 13.05 12.71
CA SER A 301 9.69 13.56 13.35
C SER A 301 9.92 12.82 14.67
N SER A 302 10.93 11.95 14.69
CA SER A 302 11.34 11.20 15.89
C SER A 302 11.84 12.12 17.01
N SER A 303 12.41 13.28 16.68
CA SER A 303 12.92 14.24 17.66
C SER A 303 11.82 14.88 18.52
N SER A 304 10.63 15.05 17.95
CA SER A 304 9.49 15.70 18.59
C SER A 304 8.32 14.75 18.85
N ASN A 305 8.50 13.45 18.56
CA ASN A 305 7.47 12.42 18.57
C ASN A 305 6.11 12.90 18.01
N THR A 306 6.13 13.48 16.80
CA THR A 306 4.91 13.98 16.17
C THR A 306 5.08 14.08 14.67
N TYR A 307 3.97 14.30 13.96
CA TYR A 307 3.97 14.52 12.52
C TYR A 307 4.06 16.02 12.20
N VAL A 308 4.88 16.34 11.21
CA VAL A 308 5.09 17.71 10.74
C VAL A 308 4.50 17.86 9.35
N TYR A 309 3.76 18.95 9.14
CA TYR A 309 3.19 19.27 7.84
C TYR A 309 4.26 19.23 6.76
N PHE A 310 3.96 18.50 5.69
CA PHE A 310 4.83 18.39 4.54
C PHE A 310 4.24 19.19 3.38
N ARG A 311 3.16 18.71 2.74
CA ARG A 311 2.59 19.37 1.55
C ARG A 311 1.17 18.89 1.26
N ASP A 312 0.37 19.76 0.65
CA ASP A 312 -0.92 19.42 0.05
C ASP A 312 -0.76 19.07 -1.43
N VAL A 313 -1.48 18.04 -1.86
CA VAL A 313 -1.68 17.66 -3.27
C VAL A 313 -3.15 17.88 -3.57
N SER A 314 -3.47 18.73 -4.56
CA SER A 314 -4.85 19.11 -4.89
C SER A 314 -5.38 18.30 -6.07
N GLY A 315 -6.68 18.02 -6.06
CA GLY A 315 -7.41 17.53 -7.23
C GLY A 315 -7.47 18.57 -8.35
N GLU A 316 -7.71 18.10 -9.58
CA GLU A 316 -7.62 18.92 -10.79
C GLU A 316 -8.92 19.68 -11.09
N ASN A 317 -10.10 19.04 -10.95
CA ASN A 317 -11.40 19.64 -11.28
C ASN A 317 -12.40 19.59 -10.13
N VAL A 318 -13.43 20.43 -10.25
CA VAL A 318 -14.57 20.52 -9.33
C VAL A 318 -15.34 19.19 -9.32
N ASN A 319 -15.77 18.73 -8.14
CA ASN A 319 -16.52 17.49 -7.91
C ASN A 319 -15.77 16.17 -8.17
N ASP A 320 -14.46 16.18 -8.43
CA ASP A 320 -13.69 14.96 -8.70
C ASP A 320 -13.56 14.04 -7.45
N ARG A 321 -13.79 14.59 -6.25
CA ARG A 321 -13.58 13.92 -4.96
C ARG A 321 -12.18 13.33 -4.80
N PHE A 322 -11.15 14.05 -5.26
CA PHE A 322 -9.76 13.63 -5.09
C PHE A 322 -9.41 13.40 -3.61
N GLY A 323 -8.78 12.26 -3.32
CA GLY A 323 -8.47 11.85 -1.94
C GLY A 323 -9.53 10.94 -1.31
N GLU A 324 -10.45 10.37 -2.11
CA GLU A 324 -11.44 9.40 -1.63
C GLU A 324 -10.79 8.09 -1.19
N SER A 325 -9.75 7.66 -1.91
CA SER A 325 -8.90 6.52 -1.57
C SER A 325 -7.43 6.91 -1.68
N ILE A 326 -6.60 6.39 -0.77
CA ILE A 326 -5.16 6.68 -0.71
C ILE A 326 -4.42 5.39 -0.36
N SER A 327 -3.31 5.13 -1.06
CA SER A 327 -2.35 4.08 -0.69
C SER A 327 -0.95 4.68 -0.65
N LEU A 328 -0.16 4.33 0.36
CA LEU A 328 1.26 4.65 0.45
C LEU A 328 2.07 3.36 0.37
N ASN A 329 3.26 3.43 -0.22
CA ASN A 329 4.23 2.33 -0.12
C ASN A 329 4.93 2.34 1.26
N GLU A 330 5.70 1.29 1.56
CA GLU A 330 6.30 1.06 2.89
C GLU A 330 7.07 2.28 3.42
N ASN A 331 7.81 2.95 2.53
CA ASN A 331 8.67 4.08 2.86
C ASN A 331 8.04 5.47 2.62
N GLY A 332 6.78 5.52 2.19
CA GLY A 332 6.06 6.76 1.89
C GLY A 332 6.71 7.59 0.76
N ILE A 333 7.39 6.93 -0.16
CA ILE A 333 7.97 7.54 -1.36
C ILE A 333 6.96 7.57 -2.50
N PHE A 334 6.12 6.54 -2.61
CA PHE A 334 5.05 6.49 -3.61
C PHE A 334 3.69 6.63 -2.93
N MET A 335 2.80 7.36 -3.58
CA MET A 335 1.43 7.58 -3.12
C MET A 335 0.47 7.46 -4.30
N ALA A 336 -0.50 6.58 -4.20
CA ALA A 336 -1.63 6.51 -5.13
C ALA A 336 -2.85 7.18 -4.49
N VAL A 337 -3.61 7.92 -5.30
CA VAL A 337 -4.79 8.67 -4.86
C VAL A 337 -5.92 8.49 -5.87
N GLY A 338 -7.09 8.09 -5.40
CA GLY A 338 -8.29 7.99 -6.22
C GLY A 338 -9.13 9.27 -6.22
N ALA A 339 -9.78 9.51 -7.37
CA ALA A 339 -10.74 10.57 -7.61
C ALA A 339 -11.93 10.01 -8.42
N PRO A 340 -12.84 9.26 -7.78
CA PRO A 340 -13.84 8.42 -8.47
C PRO A 340 -14.92 9.18 -9.21
N GLN A 341 -15.01 10.50 -9.03
CA GLN A 341 -15.98 11.34 -9.73
C GLN A 341 -15.32 12.21 -10.82
N ASN A 342 -14.07 11.90 -11.18
CA ASN A 342 -13.38 12.65 -12.21
C ASN A 342 -14.05 12.49 -13.59
N ASP A 343 -14.23 13.62 -14.27
CA ASP A 343 -14.97 13.71 -15.53
C ASP A 343 -14.11 13.59 -16.81
N ALA A 344 -12.79 13.38 -16.69
CA ALA A 344 -11.86 13.47 -17.83
C ALA A 344 -12.19 12.50 -18.99
N PHE A 345 -12.84 11.38 -18.68
CA PHE A 345 -13.18 10.31 -19.63
C PHE A 345 -14.68 10.10 -19.82
N GLY A 346 -15.51 11.04 -19.34
CA GLY A 346 -16.98 10.92 -19.27
C GLY A 346 -17.50 11.25 -17.87
N SER A 347 -18.82 11.43 -17.71
CA SER A 347 -19.37 11.92 -16.44
C SER A 347 -19.17 10.92 -15.30
N ASN A 348 -18.43 11.32 -14.26
CA ASN A 348 -18.07 10.54 -13.08
C ASN A 348 -17.40 9.19 -13.39
N ASN A 349 -16.52 9.14 -14.39
CA ASN A 349 -15.82 7.91 -14.74
C ASN A 349 -14.71 7.56 -13.74
N GLY A 350 -14.14 8.56 -13.08
CA GLY A 350 -13.11 8.37 -12.08
C GLY A 350 -11.71 8.41 -12.66
N LYS A 351 -10.71 8.53 -11.79
CA LYS A 351 -9.29 8.59 -12.16
C LYS A 351 -8.42 8.23 -10.97
N VAL A 352 -7.31 7.54 -11.24
CA VAL A 352 -6.26 7.29 -10.25
C VAL A 352 -5.02 8.10 -10.57
N TYR A 353 -4.41 8.68 -9.53
CA TYR A 353 -3.20 9.46 -9.63
C TYR A 353 -2.07 8.77 -8.87
N LEU A 354 -0.88 8.73 -9.47
CA LEU A 354 0.32 8.23 -8.81
C LEU A 354 1.33 9.35 -8.64
N TYR A 355 1.87 9.49 -7.43
CA TYR A 355 2.87 10.48 -7.08
C TYR A 355 4.13 9.83 -6.53
N LYS A 356 5.28 10.43 -6.85
CA LYS A 356 6.57 10.14 -6.22
C LYS A 356 7.03 11.33 -5.41
N ARG A 357 7.47 11.06 -4.19
CA ARG A 357 8.10 12.03 -3.30
C ARG A 357 9.59 12.10 -3.58
N GLU A 358 10.10 13.31 -3.77
CA GLU A 358 11.54 13.56 -3.86
C GLU A 358 11.95 14.75 -2.98
N LEU A 359 13.18 14.71 -2.47
CA LEU A 359 13.76 15.78 -1.67
C LEU A 359 14.49 16.75 -2.58
N GLN A 360 13.99 17.97 -2.70
CA GLN A 360 14.63 19.05 -3.48
C GLN A 360 14.93 20.23 -2.56
N GLY A 361 16.22 20.58 -2.44
CA GLY A 361 16.64 21.70 -1.59
C GLY A 361 16.31 21.55 -0.10
N GLY A 362 16.22 20.30 0.40
CA GLY A 362 15.87 20.00 1.79
C GLY A 362 14.35 20.02 2.07
N VAL A 363 13.53 20.22 1.04
CA VAL A 363 12.06 20.20 1.15
C VAL A 363 11.53 19.06 0.29
N ASN A 364 10.66 18.24 0.87
CA ASN A 364 10.02 17.18 0.10
C ASN A 364 9.01 17.79 -0.89
N HIS A 365 8.87 17.15 -2.05
CA HIS A 365 7.93 17.53 -3.11
C HIS A 365 7.28 16.27 -3.67
N TRP A 366 5.99 16.38 -4.03
CA TRP A 366 5.27 15.33 -4.73
C TRP A 366 5.25 15.68 -6.22
N TYR A 367 5.71 14.75 -7.05
CA TYR A 367 5.66 14.86 -8.50
C TYR A 367 4.69 13.80 -9.01
N SER A 368 3.71 14.21 -9.81
CA SER A 368 2.85 13.25 -10.50
C SER A 368 3.71 12.43 -11.46
N ARG A 369 3.54 11.11 -11.40
CA ARG A 369 4.04 10.21 -12.44
C ARG A 369 3.05 10.29 -13.60
N GLN A 370 3.57 10.41 -14.81
CA GLN A 370 2.71 10.39 -15.99
C GLN A 370 2.26 8.95 -16.25
N GLY A 371 0.96 8.79 -16.43
CA GLY A 371 0.30 7.54 -16.76
C GLY A 371 -1.20 7.83 -16.79
N GLU A 372 -1.90 7.30 -17.79
CA GLU A 372 -3.36 7.25 -17.77
C GLU A 372 -3.72 5.96 -17.04
N TYR A 373 -4.00 6.10 -15.75
CA TYR A 373 -4.36 4.99 -14.87
C TYR A 373 -5.87 4.88 -14.89
N ASP A 374 -6.33 3.93 -15.71
CA ASP A 374 -7.72 3.70 -16.11
C ASP A 374 -8.27 4.72 -17.15
N ASP A 375 -8.34 4.27 -18.41
CA ASP A 375 -8.83 5.01 -19.60
C ASP A 375 -10.08 4.31 -20.21
N THR A 376 -10.80 3.53 -19.40
CA THR A 376 -12.07 2.96 -19.87
C THR A 376 -13.21 3.88 -19.44
N ALA A 377 -14.16 4.16 -20.33
CA ALA A 377 -15.32 5.03 -20.07
C ALA A 377 -16.35 4.38 -19.12
N THR A 378 -15.86 3.75 -18.06
CA THR A 378 -16.53 3.02 -17.00
C THR A 378 -16.53 3.88 -15.73
N SER A 379 -17.50 3.69 -14.84
CA SER A 379 -17.66 4.55 -13.66
C SER A 379 -17.00 3.97 -12.40
N GLY A 380 -16.58 4.85 -11.48
CA GLY A 380 -16.06 4.46 -10.17
C GLY A 380 -14.55 4.15 -10.11
N ASP A 381 -13.78 4.55 -11.12
CA ASP A 381 -12.33 4.34 -11.12
C ASP A 381 -11.66 5.13 -9.98
N GLY A 382 -10.96 4.43 -9.08
CA GLY A 382 -10.30 5.05 -7.92
C GLY A 382 -11.15 5.13 -6.66
N ASP A 383 -12.30 4.44 -6.60
CA ASP A 383 -12.98 4.17 -5.33
C ASP A 383 -12.08 3.40 -4.35
N THR A 384 -11.20 2.54 -4.88
CA THR A 384 -10.14 1.89 -4.11
C THR A 384 -8.85 1.82 -4.92
N VAL A 385 -7.72 1.99 -4.24
CA VAL A 385 -6.38 1.90 -4.83
C VAL A 385 -5.48 1.10 -3.91
N ALA A 386 -4.55 0.34 -4.48
CA ALA A 386 -3.57 -0.41 -3.70
C ALA A 386 -2.19 -0.36 -4.35
N LEU A 387 -1.17 -0.01 -3.56
CA LEU A 387 0.23 -0.07 -3.93
C LEU A 387 0.92 -1.26 -3.25
N THR A 388 1.85 -1.86 -3.97
CA THR A 388 2.85 -2.78 -3.41
C THR A 388 3.79 -2.06 -2.44
N SER A 389 4.45 -2.83 -1.55
CA SER A 389 5.33 -2.29 -0.50
C SER A 389 6.50 -1.46 -1.06
N ASP A 390 7.05 -1.87 -2.19
CA ASP A 390 8.09 -1.15 -2.91
C ASP A 390 7.54 0.06 -3.68
N GLY A 391 6.24 0.07 -3.97
CA GLY A 391 5.52 1.09 -4.72
C GLY A 391 5.67 0.98 -6.23
N ASN A 392 6.17 -0.15 -6.76
CA ASN A 392 6.43 -0.35 -8.18
C ASN A 392 5.21 -0.80 -8.97
N VAL A 393 4.25 -1.44 -8.29
CA VAL A 393 3.01 -1.92 -8.90
C VAL A 393 1.82 -1.25 -8.20
N LEU A 394 0.96 -0.65 -9.01
CA LEU A 394 -0.33 -0.06 -8.65
C LEU A 394 -1.45 -0.97 -9.13
N PHE A 395 -2.44 -1.20 -8.29
CA PHE A 395 -3.70 -1.85 -8.62
C PHE A 395 -4.85 -0.84 -8.50
N THR A 396 -5.72 -0.83 -9.50
CA THR A 396 -6.93 0.00 -9.55
C THR A 396 -8.15 -0.90 -9.75
N ASN A 397 -9.31 -0.39 -9.34
CA ASN A 397 -10.59 -1.01 -9.63
C ASN A 397 -11.38 -0.17 -10.61
N THR A 398 -12.22 -0.85 -11.38
CA THR A 398 -13.32 -0.27 -12.15
C THR A 398 -14.60 -0.94 -11.69
N LEU A 399 -15.62 -0.15 -11.33
CA LEU A 399 -16.94 -0.68 -11.00
C LEU A 399 -17.81 -0.76 -12.26
N ALA A 400 -18.67 -1.77 -12.32
CA ALA A 400 -19.63 -1.94 -13.42
C ALA A 400 -20.81 -0.95 -13.35
N GLU A 401 -20.81 0.02 -12.44
CA GLU A 401 -22.00 0.83 -12.15
C GLU A 401 -22.48 1.56 -13.42
N ASN A 402 -23.75 1.34 -13.78
CA ASN A 402 -24.46 2.00 -14.87
C ASN A 402 -23.83 1.89 -16.27
N ASN A 403 -23.06 0.85 -16.59
CA ASN A 403 -22.58 0.66 -17.96
C ASN A 403 -23.66 0.02 -18.85
N PRO A 404 -24.19 0.71 -19.89
CA PRO A 404 -25.14 0.12 -20.83
C PRO A 404 -24.55 -1.02 -21.68
N ASN A 405 -23.24 -1.26 -21.61
CA ASN A 405 -22.52 -2.28 -22.38
C ASN A 405 -22.19 -3.58 -21.60
N GLY A 406 -22.60 -3.70 -20.33
CA GLY A 406 -22.45 -4.95 -19.55
C GLY A 406 -20.99 -5.36 -19.28
N ILE A 407 -20.10 -4.39 -18.99
CA ILE A 407 -18.72 -4.68 -18.64
C ILE A 407 -18.67 -5.03 -17.13
N PRO A 408 -18.20 -6.23 -16.74
CA PRO A 408 -18.08 -6.62 -15.34
C PRO A 408 -17.06 -5.73 -14.62
N GLY A 409 -17.14 -5.69 -13.27
CA GLY A 409 -16.11 -5.03 -12.47
C GLY A 409 -14.73 -5.63 -12.78
N LEU A 410 -13.71 -4.77 -12.86
CA LEU A 410 -12.37 -5.13 -13.29
C LEU A 410 -11.34 -4.68 -12.25
N ILE A 411 -10.26 -5.43 -12.16
CA ILE A 411 -9.04 -4.99 -11.50
C ILE A 411 -7.92 -4.99 -12.51
N LYS A 412 -7.27 -3.84 -12.63
CA LYS A 412 -6.12 -3.63 -13.48
C LYS A 412 -4.89 -3.42 -12.62
N SER A 413 -3.74 -3.83 -13.15
CA SER A 413 -2.45 -3.48 -12.57
C SER A 413 -1.60 -2.71 -13.55
N TYR A 414 -0.82 -1.79 -13.00
CA TYR A 414 0.10 -0.92 -13.72
C TYR A 414 1.44 -0.96 -13.02
N ALA A 415 2.52 -0.97 -13.78
CA ALA A 415 3.85 -0.94 -13.19
C ALA A 415 4.81 -0.05 -13.97
N ASP A 416 5.76 0.55 -13.25
CA ASP A 416 6.87 1.27 -13.85
C ASP A 416 7.95 0.29 -14.27
N PHE A 417 8.08 0.05 -15.57
CA PHE A 417 9.15 -0.80 -16.07
C PHE A 417 10.53 -0.14 -15.96
N SER A 418 10.64 1.13 -15.60
CA SER A 418 11.95 1.72 -15.28
C SER A 418 12.46 1.35 -13.88
N THR A 419 11.57 0.88 -12.98
CA THR A 419 11.93 0.35 -11.66
C THR A 419 11.87 -1.18 -11.63
N LEU A 420 11.01 -1.81 -12.44
CA LEU A 420 11.08 -3.24 -12.74
C LEU A 420 12.21 -3.59 -13.73
N SER A 421 12.73 -2.60 -14.48
CA SER A 421 14.07 -2.66 -15.05
C SER A 421 15.09 -2.46 -13.93
N VAL A 422 15.16 -3.46 -13.08
CA VAL A 422 16.47 -3.99 -12.76
C VAL A 422 16.95 -4.73 -14.04
N GLU A 423 17.23 -3.98 -15.11
CA GLU A 423 18.62 -4.02 -15.51
C GLU A 423 19.30 -3.41 -14.32
N ALA A 424 19.80 -4.30 -13.47
CA ALA A 424 20.39 -3.88 -12.26
C ALA A 424 21.40 -2.80 -12.65
N SER A 425 21.17 -1.57 -12.19
CA SER A 425 22.28 -0.71 -11.86
C SER A 425 22.98 -1.31 -10.62
N VAL A 426 23.29 -2.61 -10.68
CA VAL A 426 24.56 -3.12 -10.18
C VAL A 426 25.53 -2.15 -10.81
N MET A 427 26.24 -1.39 -9.97
CA MET A 427 27.56 -0.96 -10.39
C MET A 427 28.29 -2.23 -10.77
N ASP A 428 28.23 -2.56 -12.06
CA ASP A 428 28.66 -3.85 -12.59
C ASP A 428 30.12 -3.96 -12.20
N VAL A 429 30.41 -4.81 -11.22
CA VAL A 429 31.78 -5.08 -10.80
C VAL A 429 32.38 -5.81 -11.98
N ASN A 430 32.84 -5.04 -12.96
CA ASN A 430 33.32 -5.55 -14.21
C ASN A 430 34.77 -5.93 -13.99
N VAL A 431 34.96 -7.19 -13.59
CA VAL A 431 36.25 -7.77 -13.32
C VAL A 431 36.52 -8.91 -14.30
N LYS A 432 37.76 -8.98 -14.79
CA LYS A 432 38.25 -10.12 -15.59
C LYS A 432 39.25 -10.91 -14.76
N ILE A 433 39.12 -12.23 -14.73
CA ILE A 433 40.07 -13.13 -14.04
C ILE A 433 40.92 -13.87 -15.06
N TYR A 434 42.25 -13.78 -14.91
CA TYR A 434 43.19 -14.51 -15.76
C TYR A 434 44.49 -14.84 -15.00
N PRO A 435 45.21 -15.92 -15.37
CA PRO A 435 44.77 -16.95 -16.30
C PRO A 435 43.69 -17.84 -15.68
N ASN A 436 42.73 -18.29 -16.49
CA ASN A 436 41.76 -19.31 -16.12
C ASN A 436 41.64 -20.32 -17.29
N PRO A 437 42.15 -21.55 -17.17
CA PRO A 437 42.68 -22.20 -15.96
C PRO A 437 44.00 -21.59 -15.43
N THR A 438 44.26 -21.72 -14.12
CA THR A 438 45.50 -21.30 -13.44
C THR A 438 46.28 -22.49 -12.88
N THR A 439 47.59 -22.34 -12.68
CA THR A 439 48.45 -23.29 -11.95
C THR A 439 48.77 -22.82 -10.52
N GLY A 440 48.32 -21.62 -10.12
CA GLY A 440 48.63 -21.04 -8.81
C GLY A 440 48.02 -19.65 -8.66
N ILE A 441 48.64 -18.63 -9.26
CA ILE A 441 48.21 -17.24 -9.10
C ILE A 441 47.14 -16.86 -10.13
N VAL A 442 46.12 -16.12 -9.69
CA VAL A 442 45.13 -15.48 -10.55
C VAL A 442 45.13 -13.97 -10.37
N TYR A 443 44.98 -13.24 -11.46
CA TYR A 443 44.87 -11.79 -11.49
C TYR A 443 43.43 -11.39 -11.75
N ILE A 444 42.93 -10.47 -10.93
CA ILE A 444 41.64 -9.82 -11.05
C ILE A 444 41.89 -8.43 -11.62
N SER A 445 41.52 -8.25 -12.88
CA SER A 445 41.55 -6.92 -13.52
C SER A 445 40.25 -6.18 -13.25
N ASN A 446 40.33 -5.06 -12.54
CA ASN A 446 39.20 -4.22 -12.18
C ASN A 446 38.89 -3.22 -13.31
N VAL A 447 38.13 -3.69 -14.31
CA VAL A 447 37.76 -2.89 -15.49
C VAL A 447 36.83 -1.73 -15.09
N SER A 448 35.99 -1.93 -14.07
CA SER A 448 35.07 -0.92 -13.55
C SER A 448 35.71 0.21 -12.73
N LYS A 449 36.95 0.03 -12.24
CA LYS A 449 37.65 0.96 -11.31
C LYS A 449 36.87 1.30 -10.02
N ASN A 450 35.91 0.47 -9.63
CA ASN A 450 35.21 0.60 -8.33
C ASN A 450 36.04 -0.04 -7.21
N PRO A 451 36.03 0.48 -5.96
CA PRO A 451 36.81 -0.11 -4.87
C PRO A 451 36.39 -1.55 -4.58
N ILE A 452 37.33 -2.49 -4.73
CA ILE A 452 37.16 -3.88 -4.30
C ILE A 452 37.44 -3.93 -2.80
N HIS A 453 36.42 -4.17 -1.98
CA HIS A 453 36.55 -4.25 -0.53
C HIS A 453 37.03 -5.62 -0.07
N THR A 454 36.39 -6.68 -0.58
CA THR A 454 36.63 -8.05 -0.10
C THR A 454 36.70 -9.02 -1.27
N ILE A 455 37.59 -10.00 -1.15
CA ILE A 455 37.70 -11.11 -2.08
C ILE A 455 37.72 -12.41 -1.29
N ALA A 456 36.82 -13.33 -1.63
CA ALA A 456 36.71 -14.63 -0.99
C ALA A 456 36.70 -15.76 -2.02
N VAL A 457 37.37 -16.87 -1.71
CA VAL A 457 37.45 -18.07 -2.55
C VAL A 457 36.74 -19.22 -1.85
N PHE A 458 35.85 -19.89 -2.55
CA PHE A 458 35.07 -21.02 -2.06
C PHE A 458 35.32 -22.26 -2.90
N ASP A 459 35.25 -23.44 -2.27
CA ASP A 459 35.10 -24.69 -3.01
C ASP A 459 33.66 -24.83 -3.58
N LEU A 460 33.43 -25.85 -4.41
CA LEU A 460 32.10 -26.10 -4.99
C LEU A 460 31.04 -26.52 -3.96
N MET A 461 31.44 -26.85 -2.72
CA MET A 461 30.52 -27.16 -1.61
C MET A 461 30.20 -25.92 -0.77
N GLY A 462 30.72 -24.74 -1.15
CA GLY A 462 30.48 -23.47 -0.47
C GLY A 462 31.36 -23.22 0.75
N ARG A 463 32.38 -24.04 1.02
CA ARG A 463 33.32 -23.81 2.12
C ARG A 463 34.33 -22.74 1.73
N ALA A 464 34.55 -21.76 2.60
CA ALA A 464 35.54 -20.71 2.40
C ALA A 464 36.97 -21.28 2.51
N CYS A 465 37.73 -21.17 1.43
CA CYS A 465 39.13 -21.59 1.35
C CYS A 465 40.09 -20.43 1.63
N PHE A 466 39.67 -19.20 1.34
CA PHE A 466 40.46 -17.98 1.46
C PHE A 466 39.52 -16.76 1.52
N GLU A 467 39.87 -15.75 2.31
CA GLU A 467 39.17 -14.46 2.36
C GLU A 467 40.15 -13.34 2.74
N GLU A 468 40.10 -12.23 2.00
CA GLU A 468 40.97 -11.08 2.21
C GLU A 468 40.22 -9.75 1.98
N ASN A 469 40.52 -8.76 2.83
CA ASN A 469 40.08 -7.39 2.65
C ASN A 469 41.14 -6.59 1.88
N VAL A 470 40.80 -6.12 0.68
CA VAL A 470 41.76 -5.56 -0.28
C VAL A 470 41.67 -4.03 -0.38
N ASN A 471 40.48 -3.46 -0.23
CA ASN A 471 40.18 -2.02 -0.33
C ASN A 471 40.97 -1.28 -1.43
N SER A 472 40.96 -1.80 -2.66
CA SER A 472 41.75 -1.27 -3.78
C SER A 472 40.92 -1.01 -5.04
N ILE A 473 41.29 0.01 -5.82
CA ILE A 473 40.73 0.31 -7.15
C ILE A 473 41.60 -0.24 -8.29
N GLU A 474 42.77 -0.81 -7.98
CA GLU A 474 43.71 -1.36 -8.95
C GLU A 474 43.49 -2.88 -9.19
N ASN A 475 44.31 -3.47 -10.06
CA ASN A 475 44.29 -4.91 -10.29
C ASN A 475 44.86 -5.65 -9.06
N VAL A 476 44.25 -6.78 -8.71
CA VAL A 476 44.58 -7.56 -7.50
C VAL A 476 45.02 -8.96 -7.91
N SER A 477 46.03 -9.53 -7.25
CA SER A 477 46.42 -10.93 -7.44
C SER A 477 46.04 -11.78 -6.23
N ILE A 478 45.54 -13.00 -6.46
CA ILE A 478 45.29 -14.01 -5.43
C ILE A 478 46.18 -15.21 -5.70
N ASP A 479 46.83 -15.72 -4.66
CA ASP A 479 47.60 -16.96 -4.74
C ASP A 479 46.76 -18.17 -4.31
N LEU A 480 46.41 -19.03 -5.27
CA LEU A 480 45.70 -20.29 -5.04
C LEU A 480 46.67 -21.47 -4.94
N SER A 481 47.99 -21.27 -4.91
CA SER A 481 49.01 -22.33 -4.97
C SER A 481 48.86 -23.39 -3.87
N ASN A 482 48.33 -23.01 -2.70
CA ASN A 482 48.10 -23.91 -1.56
C ASN A 482 46.82 -24.76 -1.65
N LEU A 483 45.95 -24.51 -2.64
CA LEU A 483 44.72 -25.28 -2.83
C LEU A 483 44.94 -26.54 -3.69
N SER A 484 44.08 -27.55 -3.60
CA SER A 484 44.17 -28.73 -4.49
C SER A 484 43.74 -28.39 -5.92
N ALA A 485 44.15 -29.18 -6.92
CA ALA A 485 43.62 -29.04 -8.28
C ALA A 485 42.10 -29.26 -8.28
N GLY A 486 41.35 -28.39 -8.96
CA GLY A 486 39.88 -28.39 -8.90
C GLY A 486 39.25 -27.06 -9.32
N SER A 487 37.92 -27.01 -9.30
CA SER A 487 37.17 -25.78 -9.56
C SER A 487 36.87 -25.04 -8.25
N TYR A 488 37.01 -23.72 -8.30
CA TYR A 488 36.74 -22.81 -7.19
C TYR A 488 35.84 -21.66 -7.65
N LEU A 489 35.10 -21.07 -6.72
CA LEU A 489 34.32 -19.86 -6.93
C LEU A 489 35.01 -18.69 -6.24
N ILE A 490 35.33 -17.64 -6.99
CA ILE A 490 35.89 -16.40 -6.44
C ILE A 490 34.77 -15.37 -6.39
N LYS A 491 34.39 -14.95 -5.18
CA LYS A 491 33.42 -13.89 -4.92
C LYS A 491 34.16 -12.60 -4.62
N ILE A 492 33.81 -11.53 -5.35
CA ILE A 492 34.43 -10.21 -5.26
C ILE A 492 33.35 -9.22 -4.86
N GLN A 493 33.58 -8.45 -3.80
CA GLN A 493 32.63 -7.49 -3.25
C GLN A 493 33.13 -6.05 -3.38
N SER A 494 32.25 -5.16 -3.86
CA SER A 494 32.47 -3.73 -4.03
C SER A 494 31.24 -2.98 -3.56
N GLY A 495 31.33 -2.31 -2.41
CA GLY A 495 30.18 -1.71 -1.72
C GLY A 495 29.08 -2.73 -1.39
N GLN A 496 27.87 -2.45 -1.87
CA GLN A 496 26.69 -3.32 -1.73
C GLN A 496 26.57 -4.37 -2.87
N SER A 497 27.49 -4.35 -3.84
CA SER A 497 27.46 -5.24 -5.01
C SER A 497 28.50 -6.36 -4.89
N SER A 498 28.22 -7.53 -5.47
CA SER A 498 29.18 -8.64 -5.54
C SER A 498 29.11 -9.39 -6.86
N LYS A 499 30.24 -9.97 -7.29
CA LYS A 499 30.34 -10.82 -8.48
C LYS A 499 31.07 -12.12 -8.15
N THR A 500 30.54 -13.24 -8.64
CA THR A 500 31.13 -14.56 -8.45
C THR A 500 31.61 -15.11 -9.79
N ILE A 501 32.87 -15.55 -9.86
CA ILE A 501 33.49 -16.10 -11.08
C ILE A 501 34.08 -17.47 -10.76
N LYS A 502 33.77 -18.45 -11.63
CA LYS A 502 34.37 -19.79 -11.54
C LYS A 502 35.79 -19.80 -12.11
N VAL A 503 36.73 -20.32 -11.34
CA VAL A 503 38.13 -20.51 -11.72
C VAL A 503 38.51 -21.97 -11.61
N ASN A 504 39.23 -22.49 -12.62
CA ASN A 504 39.76 -23.84 -12.59
C ASN A 504 41.26 -23.80 -12.26
N LYS A 505 41.66 -24.43 -11.16
CA LYS A 505 43.06 -24.68 -10.82
C LYS A 505 43.49 -26.05 -11.36
N ARG A 506 44.59 -26.09 -12.11
CA ARG A 506 45.21 -27.33 -12.62
C ARG A 506 46.36 -27.78 -11.74
#